data_AF-A0AA43FW72-F1
#
_entry.id   AF-A0AA43FW72-F1
#
_cell.length_a   1.000
_cell.length_b   1.000
_cell.length_c   1.000
_cell.angle_alpha   90.00
_cell.angle_beta   90.00
_cell.angle_gamma   90.00
#
_symmetry.space_group_name_H-M   'P 1'
#
loop_
_entity.id
_entity.type
_entity.pdbx_description
1 polymer ?
#
loop_
_entity_poly.entity_id
_entity_poly.type
_entity_poly.pdbx_seq_one_letter_code
_entity_poly.pdbx_strand_id
1 'polypeptide(L)'
;MASSFVTSSMFRFCFPLFLLAILFAGMNNVILVTDSNLGFASNLPYILLSVAVLLCHTFRQGRMAMVSLTMLVAYLIIQVRLQTPLNTGTTLLELSLLAALVPVTCLLVYAFPDNGVNSKSMLLYAIVLVLFMVWAQLIVSHFHAGGFESWSEGLLFIVRDFSKLPFVLVLYSLCLLGLTAILVLVYNRSIDVVVYSTILLSSCTFIFFDVQYISSTMFSLSGTLIIVYVMSASHDMAFNDQLTNIPGRHALEVDMKHLGRKYSMAMVDIDHFKKFNDTYGHDIGDDVLKLVARILRETTGGAKAYRYGGEEFTIIFKGKYTEQVKEHLQVLISEIQNYDMTIRNSHERPDDHEVGIKNRGQNGKPSEVVNVTVSIGLSDSTTTKHPEEVLKLADKALYKAKETGRNKLCVDN
;
A
#
# COMPACT_ATOMS: atom_id res chain seq x y z
N MET A 1 7.98 -9.68 -13.60
CA MET A 1 8.70 -8.42 -13.29
C MET A 1 10.01 -8.83 -12.65
N ALA A 2 11.16 -8.36 -13.15
CA ALA A 2 12.33 -8.36 -12.29
C ALA A 2 11.98 -7.42 -11.14
N SER A 3 11.83 -7.95 -9.93
CA SER A 3 11.63 -7.10 -8.75
C SER A 3 12.76 -6.09 -8.75
N SER A 4 12.45 -4.80 -8.90
CA SER A 4 13.44 -3.76 -8.62
C SER A 4 14.06 -4.09 -7.27
N PHE A 5 15.40 -4.10 -7.18
CA PHE A 5 16.11 -4.46 -5.94
C PHE A 5 15.53 -3.72 -4.72
N VAL A 6 15.10 -2.46 -4.94
CA VAL A 6 14.48 -1.55 -3.96
C VAL A 6 13.08 -2.00 -3.48
N THR A 7 12.39 -2.84 -4.26
CA THR A 7 11.06 -3.39 -3.94
C THR A 7 11.11 -4.77 -3.28
N SER A 8 12.30 -5.37 -3.16
CA SER A 8 12.47 -6.66 -2.49
C SER A 8 12.21 -6.53 -0.98
N SER A 9 11.63 -7.58 -0.38
CA SER A 9 11.37 -7.62 1.06
C SER A 9 12.65 -7.50 1.89
N MET A 10 13.74 -8.14 1.44
CA MET A 10 15.07 -8.02 2.06
C MET A 10 15.61 -6.60 2.04
N PHE A 11 15.52 -5.90 0.90
CA PHE A 11 15.95 -4.50 0.83
C PHE A 11 15.11 -3.63 1.77
N ARG A 12 13.78 -3.77 1.72
CA ARG A 12 12.85 -2.99 2.56
C ARG A 12 13.05 -3.24 4.06
N PHE A 13 13.45 -4.45 4.46
CA PHE A 13 13.82 -4.77 5.83
C PHE A 13 15.18 -4.18 6.24
N CYS A 14 16.21 -4.35 5.39
CA CYS A 14 17.58 -3.92 5.70
C CYS A 14 17.79 -2.40 5.58
N PHE A 15 17.04 -1.71 4.72
CA PHE A 15 17.29 -0.31 4.41
C PHE A 15 17.12 0.64 5.62
N PRO A 16 16.05 0.55 6.44
CA PRO A 16 15.95 1.34 7.66
C PRO A 16 17.07 1.06 8.67
N LEU A 17 17.49 -0.21 8.81
CA LEU A 17 18.60 -0.61 9.68
C LEU A 17 19.94 -0.04 9.20
N PHE A 18 20.16 -0.04 7.89
CA PHE A 18 21.36 0.52 7.28
C PHE A 18 21.45 2.04 7.50
N LEU A 19 20.34 2.77 7.28
CA LEU A 19 20.28 4.20 7.57
C LEU A 19 20.49 4.51 9.06
N LEU A 20 19.91 3.70 9.94
CA LEU A 20 20.13 3.80 11.38
C LEU A 20 21.60 3.62 11.74
N ALA A 21 22.26 2.60 11.19
CA ALA A 21 23.68 2.34 11.43
C ALA A 21 24.58 3.50 10.95
N ILE A 22 24.29 4.08 9.77
CA ILE A 22 25.00 5.26 9.26
C ILE A 22 24.83 6.46 10.21
N LEU A 23 23.60 6.73 10.66
CA LEU A 23 23.33 7.84 11.56
C LEU A 23 24.05 7.68 12.90
N PHE A 24 24.09 6.47 13.46
CA PHE A 24 24.85 6.23 14.69
C PHE A 24 26.34 6.41 14.49
N ALA A 25 26.91 5.86 13.40
CA ALA A 25 28.32 6.04 13.08
C ALA A 25 28.69 7.52 12.88
N GLY A 26 27.75 8.32 12.36
CA GLY A 26 27.92 9.76 12.11
C GLY A 26 27.39 10.68 13.21
N MET A 27 26.94 10.18 14.36
CA MET A 27 26.16 10.96 15.33
C MET A 27 26.92 12.21 15.83
N ASN A 28 28.24 12.11 16.03
CA ASN A 28 29.07 13.25 16.43
C ASN A 28 28.99 14.42 15.42
N ASN A 29 28.98 14.10 14.12
CA ASN A 29 28.83 15.10 13.07
C ASN A 29 27.41 15.66 13.02
N VAL A 30 26.40 14.81 13.24
CA VAL A 30 24.99 15.23 13.32
C VAL A 30 24.79 16.23 14.45
N ILE A 31 25.36 15.97 15.63
CA ILE A 31 25.30 16.88 16.78
C ILE A 31 25.92 18.23 16.43
N LEU A 32 27.15 18.24 15.88
CA LEU A 32 27.86 19.48 15.51
C LEU A 32 27.08 20.33 14.49
N VAL A 33 26.51 19.70 13.46
CA VAL A 33 25.69 20.38 12.45
C VAL A 33 24.38 20.90 13.05
N THR A 34 23.79 20.13 13.96
CA THR A 34 22.53 20.47 14.63
C THR A 34 22.70 21.62 15.61
N ASP A 35 23.77 21.65 16.39
CA ASP A 35 24.12 22.77 17.28
C ASP A 35 24.22 24.08 16.50
N SER A 36 24.77 24.03 15.28
CA SER A 36 24.90 25.20 14.41
C SER A 36 23.55 25.67 13.83
N ASN A 37 22.49 24.83 13.88
CA ASN A 37 21.21 25.05 13.22
C ASN A 37 20.01 24.64 14.11
N LEU A 38 20.08 24.94 15.41
CA LEU A 38 19.14 24.46 16.45
C LEU A 38 17.65 24.70 16.10
N GLY A 39 17.34 25.89 15.58
CA GLY A 39 15.97 26.25 15.19
C GLY A 39 15.45 25.46 13.99
N PHE A 40 16.32 25.06 13.06
CA PHE A 40 15.92 24.24 11.91
C PHE A 40 15.76 22.77 12.31
N ALA A 41 16.71 22.22 13.05
CA ALA A 41 16.73 20.81 13.40
C ALA A 41 15.57 20.39 14.33
N SER A 42 15.18 21.24 15.26
CA SER A 42 14.01 21.01 16.14
C SER A 42 12.67 21.11 15.39
N ASN A 43 12.60 21.90 14.31
CA ASN A 43 11.39 22.06 13.52
C ASN A 43 11.27 21.06 12.37
N LEU A 44 12.38 20.45 11.94
CA LEU A 44 12.41 19.52 10.80
C LEU A 44 11.45 18.33 10.93
N PRO A 45 11.31 17.65 12.10
CA PRO A 45 10.33 16.59 12.26
C PRO A 45 8.89 17.05 12.03
N TYR A 46 8.51 18.23 12.54
CA TYR A 46 7.18 18.79 12.33
C TYR A 46 6.90 19.02 10.85
N ILE A 47 7.88 19.57 10.12
CA ILE A 47 7.77 19.82 8.68
C ILE A 47 7.59 18.50 7.93
N LEU A 48 8.50 17.53 8.14
CA LEU A 48 8.49 16.26 7.40
C LEU A 48 7.24 15.43 7.69
N LEU A 49 6.82 15.34 8.95
CA LEU A 49 5.62 14.59 9.34
C LEU A 49 4.33 15.28 8.87
N SER A 50 4.29 16.61 8.84
CA SER A 50 3.15 17.35 8.28
C SER A 50 3.06 17.17 6.76
N VAL A 51 4.19 17.24 6.05
CA VAL A 51 4.28 16.94 4.62
C VAL A 51 3.86 15.50 4.33
N ALA A 52 4.29 14.55 5.15
CA ALA A 52 3.87 13.15 5.04
C ALA A 52 2.34 12.99 5.16
N VAL A 53 1.70 13.64 6.15
CA VAL A 53 0.23 13.62 6.29
C VAL A 53 -0.46 14.24 5.07
N LEU A 54 0.03 15.37 4.56
CA LEU A 54 -0.52 16.03 3.37
C LEU A 54 -0.43 15.13 2.12
N LEU A 55 0.72 14.48 1.91
CA LEU A 55 0.90 13.53 0.81
C LEU A 55 -0.01 12.31 0.96
N CYS A 56 -0.16 11.79 2.18
CA CYS A 56 -1.09 10.69 2.44
C CYS A 56 -2.54 11.09 2.14
N HIS A 57 -2.93 12.35 2.42
CA HIS A 57 -4.23 12.87 2.05
C HIS A 57 -4.40 12.90 0.51
N THR A 58 -3.42 13.45 -0.22
CA THR A 58 -3.45 13.52 -1.69
C THR A 58 -3.55 12.14 -2.35
N PHE A 59 -2.82 11.15 -1.84
CA PHE A 59 -2.78 9.79 -2.40
C PHE A 59 -3.74 8.79 -1.74
N ARG A 60 -4.65 9.27 -0.88
CA ARG A 60 -5.63 8.45 -0.15
C ARG A 60 -5.01 7.29 0.65
N GLN A 61 -3.80 7.47 1.17
CA GLN A 61 -3.08 6.50 2.01
C GLN A 61 -3.45 6.66 3.48
N GLY A 62 -4.64 6.19 3.89
CA GLY A 62 -5.21 6.44 5.21
C GLY A 62 -4.36 5.87 6.35
N ARG A 63 -3.89 4.63 6.22
CA ARG A 63 -3.08 3.98 7.26
C ARG A 63 -1.72 4.65 7.47
N MET A 64 -1.07 5.11 6.40
CA MET A 64 0.21 5.83 6.52
C MET A 64 0.03 7.22 7.16
N ALA A 65 -1.11 7.89 6.90
CA ALA A 65 -1.45 9.14 7.58
C ALA A 65 -1.61 8.93 9.10
N MET A 66 -2.24 7.84 9.52
CA MET A 66 -2.40 7.49 10.94
C MET A 66 -1.04 7.33 11.63
N VAL A 67 -0.11 6.59 11.02
CA VAL A 67 1.26 6.43 11.54
C VAL A 67 1.99 7.78 11.63
N SER A 68 1.88 8.62 10.59
CA SER A 68 2.50 9.95 10.59
C SER A 68 1.91 10.87 11.67
N LEU A 69 0.59 10.81 11.91
CA LEU A 69 -0.08 11.56 12.97
C LEU A 69 0.42 11.11 14.35
N THR A 70 0.54 9.80 14.57
CA THR A 70 1.10 9.23 15.79
C THR A 70 2.51 9.73 16.05
N MET A 71 3.38 9.70 15.03
CA MET A 71 4.74 10.21 15.15
C MET A 71 4.78 11.72 15.43
N LEU A 72 3.88 12.49 14.81
CA LEU A 72 3.76 13.94 15.04
C LEU A 72 3.35 14.24 16.50
N VAL A 73 2.33 13.55 17.00
CA VAL A 73 1.86 13.68 18.39
C VAL A 73 2.95 13.25 19.38
N ALA A 74 3.63 12.14 19.11
CA ALA A 74 4.72 11.68 19.95
C ALA A 74 5.87 12.70 20.02
N TYR A 75 6.25 13.30 18.88
CA TYR A 75 7.29 14.33 18.88
C TYR A 75 6.86 15.60 19.62
N LEU A 76 5.59 16.03 19.46
CA LEU A 76 5.02 17.14 20.24
C LEU A 76 5.13 16.89 21.75
N ILE A 77 4.80 15.67 22.21
CA ILE A 77 4.90 15.29 23.62
C ILE A 77 6.36 15.35 24.09
N ILE A 78 7.32 14.84 23.30
CA ILE A 78 8.75 14.91 23.63
C ILE A 78 9.21 16.36 23.81
N GLN A 79 8.79 17.26 22.93
CA GLN A 79 9.21 18.67 22.98
C GLN A 79 8.54 19.46 24.11
N VAL A 80 7.30 19.13 24.48
CA VAL A 80 6.58 19.86 25.54
C VAL A 80 6.91 19.33 26.93
N ARG A 81 7.12 18.02 27.07
CA ARG A 81 7.14 17.35 28.38
C ARG A 81 8.48 16.75 28.78
N LEU A 82 9.33 16.38 27.81
CA LEU A 82 10.56 15.62 28.06
C LEU A 82 11.83 16.45 27.88
N GLN A 83 11.76 17.78 28.10
CA GLN A 83 12.91 18.70 28.06
C GLN A 83 13.61 18.85 29.43
N THR A 84 13.18 18.09 30.44
CA THR A 84 13.78 18.04 31.77
C THR A 84 14.61 16.76 31.96
N PRO A 85 15.61 16.74 32.86
CA PRO A 85 16.37 15.53 33.15
C PRO A 85 15.48 14.35 33.60
N LEU A 86 15.79 13.15 33.13
CA LEU A 86 14.95 11.95 33.38
C LEU A 86 14.79 11.57 34.85
N ASN A 87 15.73 11.97 35.71
CA ASN A 87 15.68 11.74 37.16
C ASN A 87 14.82 12.77 37.91
N THR A 88 14.19 13.74 37.22
CA THR A 88 13.37 14.77 37.84
C THR A 88 11.88 14.53 37.61
N GLY A 89 11.10 14.63 38.69
CA GLY A 89 9.63 14.60 38.64
C GLY A 89 9.06 13.32 38.05
N THR A 90 8.18 13.48 37.05
CA THR A 90 7.47 12.40 36.34
C THR A 90 8.09 12.05 34.99
N THR A 91 9.22 12.69 34.62
CA THR A 91 9.80 12.63 33.26
C THR A 91 10.07 11.20 32.78
N LEU A 92 10.64 10.34 33.63
CA LEU A 92 10.89 8.94 33.30
C LEU A 92 9.60 8.13 33.08
N LEU A 93 8.57 8.40 33.86
CA LEU A 93 7.26 7.76 33.70
C LEU A 93 6.61 8.18 32.38
N GLU A 94 6.68 9.48 32.05
CA GLU A 94 6.17 10.02 30.79
C GLU A 94 6.90 9.41 29.56
N LEU A 95 8.23 9.29 29.62
CA LEU A 95 9.02 8.60 28.59
C LEU A 95 8.61 7.12 28.48
N SER A 96 8.39 6.44 29.61
CA SER A 96 8.01 5.03 29.65
C SER A 96 6.62 4.79 29.06
N LEU A 97 5.66 5.68 29.36
CA LEU A 97 4.32 5.64 28.76
C LEU A 97 4.39 5.88 27.25
N LEU A 98 5.22 6.82 26.80
CA LEU A 98 5.41 7.07 25.36
C LEU A 98 6.04 5.86 24.65
N ALA A 99 7.05 5.24 25.27
CA ALA A 99 7.70 4.03 24.76
C ALA A 99 6.75 2.82 24.68
N ALA A 100 5.76 2.73 25.57
CA ALA A 100 4.73 1.73 25.51
C ALA A 100 3.65 2.05 24.45
N LEU A 101 3.16 3.29 24.39
CA LEU A 101 1.99 3.65 23.59
C LEU A 101 2.30 3.82 22.10
N VAL A 102 3.45 4.39 21.74
CA VAL A 102 3.77 4.67 20.32
C VAL A 102 3.76 3.40 19.48
N PRO A 103 4.46 2.29 19.84
CA PRO A 103 4.39 1.05 19.08
C PRO A 103 2.98 0.46 18.97
N VAL A 104 2.17 0.53 20.03
CA VAL A 104 0.76 0.06 20.01
C VAL A 104 -0.03 0.87 18.99
N THR A 105 0.07 2.19 19.02
CA THR A 105 -0.66 3.06 18.09
C THR A 105 -0.23 2.83 16.65
N CYS A 106 1.06 2.60 16.39
CA CYS A 106 1.56 2.26 15.06
C CYS A 106 1.02 0.91 14.56
N LEU A 107 0.87 -0.10 15.44
CA LEU A 107 0.28 -1.39 15.07
C LEU A 107 -1.24 -1.34 14.93
N LEU A 108 -1.91 -0.49 15.69
CA LEU A 108 -3.37 -0.36 15.70
C LEU A 108 -3.92 0.03 14.31
N VAL A 109 -3.12 0.66 13.44
CA VAL A 109 -3.51 1.03 12.08
C VAL A 109 -3.98 -0.16 11.23
N TYR A 110 -3.51 -1.38 11.53
CA TYR A 110 -3.95 -2.59 10.84
C TYR A 110 -5.40 -2.98 11.13
N ALA A 111 -5.95 -2.55 12.27
CA ALA A 111 -7.35 -2.79 12.62
C ALA A 111 -8.32 -1.91 11.82
N PHE A 112 -7.83 -0.85 11.16
CA PHE A 112 -8.65 0.09 10.41
C PHE A 112 -8.63 -0.21 8.90
N PRO A 113 -9.77 -0.03 8.20
CA PRO A 113 -9.81 -0.13 6.74
C PRO A 113 -9.09 1.08 6.10
N ASP A 114 -8.44 0.83 4.97
CA ASP A 114 -7.65 1.85 4.27
C ASP A 114 -8.53 2.66 3.30
N ASN A 115 -9.37 3.53 3.88
CA ASN A 115 -10.37 4.32 3.14
C ASN A 115 -9.94 5.77 2.91
N GLY A 116 -8.63 6.04 2.93
CA GLY A 116 -8.07 7.40 2.86
C GLY A 116 -8.24 8.24 4.14
N VAL A 117 -7.74 9.47 4.10
CA VAL A 117 -7.62 10.36 5.27
C VAL A 117 -8.96 10.96 5.71
N ASN A 118 -9.85 11.30 4.78
CA ASN A 118 -11.18 11.86 5.10
C ASN A 118 -12.22 10.78 5.40
N SER A 119 -11.81 9.73 6.11
CA SER A 119 -12.67 8.60 6.45
C SER A 119 -13.04 8.62 7.93
N LYS A 120 -14.16 7.97 8.27
CA LYS A 120 -14.55 7.73 9.68
C LYS A 120 -13.44 7.00 10.45
N SER A 121 -12.63 6.19 9.78
CA SER A 121 -11.49 5.48 10.35
C SER A 121 -10.43 6.43 10.91
N MET A 122 -10.08 7.50 10.18
CA MET A 122 -9.09 8.49 10.62
C MET A 122 -9.59 9.27 11.85
N LEU A 123 -10.87 9.66 11.83
CA LEU A 123 -11.49 10.32 12.98
C LEU A 123 -11.48 9.41 14.22
N LEU A 124 -11.88 8.15 14.06
CA LEU A 124 -11.88 7.17 15.15
C LEU A 124 -10.46 6.91 15.67
N TYR A 125 -9.45 6.83 14.79
CA TYR A 125 -8.06 6.71 15.18
C TYR A 125 -7.57 7.93 15.98
N ALA A 126 -7.90 9.14 15.55
CA ALA A 126 -7.56 10.36 16.28
C ALA A 126 -8.21 10.40 17.67
N ILE A 127 -9.46 9.94 17.80
CA ILE A 127 -10.12 9.79 19.10
C ILE A 127 -9.38 8.80 20.00
N VAL A 128 -8.92 7.67 19.46
CA VAL A 128 -8.12 6.70 20.22
C VAL A 128 -6.81 7.32 20.71
N LEU A 129 -6.12 8.11 19.88
CA LEU A 129 -4.92 8.84 20.30
C LEU A 129 -5.21 9.81 21.45
N VAL A 130 -6.31 10.56 21.36
CA VAL A 130 -6.74 11.47 22.43
C VAL A 130 -7.05 10.70 23.72
N LEU A 131 -7.75 9.57 23.63
CA LEU A 131 -8.02 8.70 24.78
C LEU A 131 -6.71 8.20 25.40
N PHE A 132 -5.75 7.73 24.62
CA PHE A 132 -4.44 7.31 25.13
C PHE A 132 -3.69 8.45 25.83
N MET A 133 -3.74 9.68 25.29
CA MET A 133 -3.16 10.84 25.95
C MET A 133 -3.87 11.16 27.28
N VAL A 134 -5.21 11.11 27.33
CA VAL A 134 -5.97 11.31 28.56
C VAL A 134 -5.63 10.25 29.60
N TRP A 135 -5.57 8.98 29.21
CA TRP A 135 -5.17 7.89 30.11
C TRP A 135 -3.73 8.05 30.61
N ALA A 136 -2.79 8.40 29.74
CA ALA A 136 -1.42 8.67 30.14
C ALA A 136 -1.35 9.83 31.15
N GLN A 137 -2.11 10.90 30.93
CA GLN A 137 -2.14 12.04 31.84
C GLN A 137 -2.79 11.69 33.19
N LEU A 138 -3.83 10.85 33.21
CA LEU A 138 -4.41 10.33 34.45
C LEU A 138 -3.39 9.51 35.24
N ILE A 139 -2.63 8.64 34.59
CA ILE A 139 -1.55 7.86 35.23
C ILE A 139 -0.50 8.80 35.83
N VAL A 140 -0.02 9.77 35.05
CA VAL A 140 0.97 10.75 35.53
C VAL A 140 0.44 11.58 36.69
N SER A 141 -0.86 11.92 36.71
CA SER A 141 -1.47 12.65 37.82
C SER A 141 -1.65 11.81 39.09
N HIS A 142 -1.75 10.49 38.94
CA HIS A 142 -1.89 9.56 40.07
C HIS A 142 -0.55 9.25 40.74
N PHE A 143 0.54 9.14 39.96
CA PHE A 143 1.88 8.87 40.47
C PHE A 143 2.68 10.18 40.64
N HIS A 144 2.80 10.69 41.87
CA HIS A 144 3.63 11.86 42.18
C HIS A 144 5.09 11.50 42.55
N ALA A 145 5.99 12.48 42.36
CA ALA A 145 7.45 12.52 42.61
C ALA A 145 8.14 11.19 43.01
N GLY A 146 9.00 10.69 42.13
CA GLY A 146 9.81 9.46 42.32
C GLY A 146 9.64 8.44 41.19
N GLY A 147 8.61 8.58 40.35
CA GLY A 147 8.37 7.71 39.20
C GLY A 147 8.21 6.24 39.60
N PHE A 148 9.26 5.45 39.37
CA PHE A 148 9.33 4.01 39.65
C PHE A 148 10.10 3.66 40.94
N GLU A 149 10.41 4.61 41.82
CA GLU A 149 11.23 4.35 43.01
C GLU A 149 10.73 3.20 43.90
N SER A 150 9.42 2.93 43.94
CA SER A 150 8.84 1.78 44.65
C SER A 150 8.79 0.47 43.84
N TRP A 151 9.01 0.53 42.52
CA TRP A 151 8.89 -0.60 41.58
C TRP A 151 10.25 -1.05 41.02
N SER A 152 11.32 -0.28 41.25
CA SER A 152 12.67 -0.53 40.71
C SER A 152 13.34 -1.78 41.27
N GLU A 153 12.89 -2.31 42.41
CA GLU A 153 13.39 -3.58 42.97
C GLU A 153 12.76 -4.84 42.32
N GLY A 154 11.75 -4.67 41.45
CA GLY A 154 11.02 -5.75 40.79
C GLY A 154 11.22 -5.82 39.27
N LEU A 155 10.12 -6.05 38.54
CA LEU A 155 10.11 -6.21 37.07
C LEU A 155 10.60 -4.97 36.29
N LEU A 156 10.65 -3.78 36.90
CA LEU A 156 10.98 -2.52 36.23
C LEU A 156 12.41 -2.02 36.52
N PHE A 157 13.35 -2.93 36.75
CA PHE A 157 14.76 -2.55 36.90
C PHE A 157 15.31 -1.89 35.63
N ILE A 158 16.24 -0.95 35.82
CA ILE A 158 16.86 -0.17 34.74
C ILE A 158 18.34 -0.53 34.66
N VAL A 159 18.77 -1.03 33.50
CA VAL A 159 20.19 -1.29 33.23
C VAL A 159 20.80 -0.03 32.63
N ARG A 160 21.26 0.87 33.50
CA ARG A 160 21.69 2.23 33.13
C ARG A 160 22.83 2.31 32.11
N ASP A 161 23.63 1.24 32.01
CA ASP A 161 24.71 1.10 31.04
C ASP A 161 24.21 0.87 29.60
N PHE A 162 22.98 0.35 29.45
CA PHE A 162 22.39 0.00 28.16
C PHE A 162 21.18 0.87 27.80
N SER A 163 20.34 1.27 28.77
CA SER A 163 19.16 2.09 28.51
C SER A 163 18.70 2.85 29.76
N LYS A 164 18.01 3.98 29.53
CA LYS A 164 17.29 4.69 30.61
C LYS A 164 15.88 4.16 30.84
N LEU A 165 15.35 3.33 29.94
CA LEU A 165 14.04 2.70 30.11
C LEU A 165 14.12 1.49 31.06
N PRO A 166 13.02 1.17 31.75
CA PRO A 166 12.84 -0.14 32.37
C PRO A 166 13.12 -1.27 31.37
N PHE A 167 13.89 -2.27 31.79
CA PHE A 167 14.36 -3.34 30.90
C PHE A 167 13.22 -4.09 30.19
N VAL A 168 12.08 -4.25 30.87
CA VAL A 168 10.86 -4.84 30.27
C VAL A 168 10.37 -4.06 29.06
N LEU A 169 10.45 -2.73 29.05
CA LEU A 169 10.04 -1.92 27.91
C LEU A 169 11.03 -2.03 26.74
N VAL A 170 12.32 -2.28 27.02
CA VAL A 170 13.31 -2.58 25.98
C VAL A 170 12.98 -3.93 25.33
N LEU A 171 12.72 -4.98 26.12
CA LEU A 171 12.32 -6.29 25.60
C LEU A 171 11.00 -6.22 24.83
N TYR A 172 10.02 -5.48 25.34
CA TYR A 172 8.76 -5.20 24.67
C TYR A 172 8.98 -4.56 23.29
N SER A 173 9.82 -3.53 23.22
CA SER A 173 10.14 -2.83 21.96
C SER A 173 10.83 -3.76 20.97
N LEU A 174 11.79 -4.57 21.43
CA LEU A 174 12.48 -5.57 20.60
C LEU A 174 11.53 -6.66 20.09
N CYS A 175 10.58 -7.10 20.91
CA CYS A 175 9.57 -8.08 20.51
C CYS A 175 8.66 -7.54 19.40
N LEU A 176 8.16 -6.31 19.55
CA LEU A 176 7.33 -5.67 18.53
C LEU A 176 8.12 -5.36 17.25
N LEU A 177 9.39 -4.99 17.38
CA LEU A 177 10.28 -4.83 16.24
C LEU A 177 10.47 -6.16 15.48
N GLY A 178 10.67 -7.26 16.19
CA GLY A 178 10.75 -8.60 15.59
C GLY A 178 9.45 -9.01 14.89
N LEU A 179 8.29 -8.74 15.50
CA LEU A 179 6.99 -9.01 14.89
C LEU A 179 6.79 -8.20 13.60
N THR A 180 7.10 -6.92 13.61
CA THR A 180 6.95 -6.06 12.42
C THR A 180 7.98 -6.37 11.34
N ALA A 181 9.19 -6.80 11.71
CA ALA A 181 10.17 -7.33 10.78
C ALA A 181 9.64 -8.57 10.03
N ILE A 182 8.99 -9.50 10.73
CA ILE A 182 8.34 -10.66 10.11
C ILE A 182 7.25 -10.21 9.13
N LEU A 183 6.42 -9.22 9.50
CA LEU A 183 5.40 -8.68 8.60
C LEU A 183 6.00 -8.12 7.30
N VAL A 184 7.12 -7.38 7.39
CA VAL A 184 7.84 -6.86 6.22
C VAL A 184 8.37 -7.99 5.34
N LEU A 185 8.98 -9.02 5.94
CA LEU A 185 9.59 -10.13 5.20
C LEU A 185 8.55 -11.02 4.51
N VAL A 186 7.38 -11.20 5.12
CA VAL A 186 6.31 -12.10 4.63
C VAL A 186 5.37 -11.40 3.65
N TYR A 187 4.83 -10.23 4.02
CA TYR A 187 3.78 -9.56 3.23
C TYR A 187 4.33 -8.51 2.27
N ASN A 188 5.48 -7.93 2.58
CA ASN A 188 6.17 -6.94 1.74
C ASN A 188 5.27 -5.79 1.23
N ARG A 189 4.33 -5.30 2.05
CA ARG A 189 3.52 -4.12 1.70
C ARG A 189 4.19 -2.85 2.20
N SER A 190 4.00 -1.73 1.50
CA SER A 190 4.61 -0.44 1.88
C SER A 190 4.23 0.00 3.29
N ILE A 191 3.00 -0.29 3.74
CA ILE A 191 2.57 -0.01 5.13
C ILE A 191 3.37 -0.81 6.17
N ASP A 192 3.72 -2.05 5.87
CA ASP A 192 4.48 -2.91 6.79
C ASP A 192 5.88 -2.32 7.04
N VAL A 193 6.49 -1.77 5.99
CA VAL A 193 7.81 -1.11 6.08
C VAL A 193 7.72 0.21 6.84
N VAL A 194 6.65 0.99 6.66
CA VAL A 194 6.42 2.24 7.41
C VAL A 194 6.24 1.97 8.90
N VAL A 195 5.40 1.00 9.27
CA VAL A 195 5.19 0.61 10.68
C VAL A 195 6.48 0.06 11.30
N TYR A 196 7.19 -0.82 10.59
CA TYR A 196 8.48 -1.34 11.03
C TYR A 196 9.51 -0.23 11.26
N SER A 197 9.68 0.67 10.27
CA SER A 197 10.67 1.76 10.34
C SER A 197 10.36 2.75 11.46
N THR A 198 9.08 3.09 11.65
CA THR A 198 8.66 4.02 12.71
C THR A 198 8.86 3.44 14.09
N ILE A 199 8.50 2.16 14.32
CA ILE A 199 8.75 1.46 15.58
C ILE A 199 10.25 1.31 15.84
N LEU A 200 11.05 0.98 14.83
CA LEU A 200 12.51 0.89 14.95
C LEU A 200 13.11 2.22 15.44
N LEU A 201 12.77 3.33 14.76
CA LEU A 201 13.33 4.65 15.04
C LEU A 201 12.79 5.26 16.34
N SER A 202 11.52 5.05 16.68
CA SER A 202 10.96 5.50 17.95
C SER A 202 11.55 4.71 19.12
N SER A 203 11.65 3.37 19.01
CA SER A 203 12.26 2.53 20.05
C SER A 203 13.72 2.90 20.28
N CYS A 204 14.45 3.15 19.20
CA CYS A 204 15.82 3.65 19.26
C CYS A 204 15.91 5.01 20.00
N THR A 205 15.01 5.94 19.67
CA THR A 205 14.93 7.24 20.35
C THR A 205 14.74 7.09 21.85
N PHE A 206 13.84 6.20 22.28
CA PHE A 206 13.54 6.04 23.70
C PHE A 206 14.64 5.27 24.45
N ILE A 207 15.29 4.31 23.80
CA ILE A 207 16.40 3.54 24.41
C ILE A 207 17.61 4.43 24.67
N PHE A 208 17.96 5.29 23.71
CA PHE A 208 19.13 6.18 23.72
C PHE A 208 18.74 7.66 23.94
N PHE A 209 17.70 7.90 24.74
CA PHE A 209 17.09 9.23 24.90
C PHE A 209 18.04 10.30 25.49
N ASP A 210 19.15 9.88 26.11
CA ASP A 210 20.20 10.75 26.64
C ASP A 210 21.15 11.30 25.57
N VAL A 211 21.16 10.72 24.37
CA VAL A 211 21.94 11.23 23.24
C VAL A 211 21.34 12.55 22.75
N GLN A 212 22.15 13.61 22.71
CA GLN A 212 21.73 14.93 22.26
C GLN A 212 21.14 14.86 20.84
N TYR A 213 19.99 15.52 20.64
CA TYR A 213 19.26 15.58 19.35
C TYR A 213 18.84 14.24 18.76
N ILE A 214 18.84 13.14 19.53
CA ILE A 214 18.41 11.83 19.04
C ILE A 214 16.95 11.85 18.55
N SER A 215 16.07 12.52 19.30
CA SER A 215 14.64 12.58 18.99
C SER A 215 14.36 13.37 17.71
N SER A 216 14.96 14.54 17.53
CA SER A 216 14.82 15.31 16.29
C SER A 216 15.38 14.55 15.08
N THR A 217 16.52 13.87 15.25
CA THR A 217 17.17 13.12 14.16
C THR A 217 16.34 11.90 13.74
N MET A 218 15.93 11.06 14.69
CA MET A 218 15.18 9.83 14.42
C MET A 218 13.77 10.10 13.89
N PHE A 219 13.07 11.11 14.43
CA PHE A 219 11.75 11.50 13.93
C PHE A 219 11.83 12.18 12.55
N SER A 220 12.90 12.92 12.24
CA SER A 220 13.15 13.43 10.89
C SER A 220 13.40 12.30 9.89
N LEU A 221 14.21 11.31 10.27
CA LEU A 221 14.42 10.12 9.43
C LEU A 221 13.11 9.36 9.23
N SER A 222 12.30 9.20 10.28
CA SER A 222 10.99 8.55 10.20
C SER A 222 10.06 9.28 9.23
N GLY A 223 9.93 10.61 9.35
CA GLY A 223 9.14 11.41 8.41
C GLY A 223 9.64 11.29 6.96
N THR A 224 10.96 11.30 6.75
CA THR A 224 11.57 11.09 5.43
C THR A 224 11.22 9.72 4.84
N LEU A 225 11.34 8.65 5.64
CA LEU A 225 11.00 7.30 5.20
C LEU A 225 9.51 7.18 4.88
N ILE A 226 8.62 7.77 5.69
CA ILE A 226 7.19 7.80 5.40
C ILE A 226 6.94 8.47 4.05
N ILE A 227 7.53 9.64 3.78
CA ILE A 227 7.38 10.33 2.48
C ILE A 227 7.84 9.43 1.33
N VAL A 228 9.01 8.80 1.44
CA VAL A 228 9.55 7.91 0.41
C VAL A 228 8.61 6.72 0.14
N TYR A 229 8.09 6.07 1.19
CA TYR A 229 7.20 4.93 1.04
C TYR A 229 5.79 5.30 0.59
N VAL A 230 5.29 6.49 0.94
CA VAL A 230 4.05 7.05 0.38
C VAL A 230 4.21 7.28 -1.11
N MET A 231 5.33 7.87 -1.54
CA MET A 231 5.65 8.06 -2.96
C MET A 231 5.77 6.73 -3.70
N SER A 232 6.46 5.75 -3.12
CA SER A 232 6.56 4.40 -3.69
C SER A 232 5.19 3.73 -3.80
N ALA A 233 4.34 3.84 -2.77
CA ALA A 233 3.00 3.25 -2.79
C ALA A 233 2.09 3.92 -3.84
N SER A 234 2.17 5.26 -3.96
CA SER A 234 1.46 6.00 -5.01
C SER A 234 1.91 5.57 -6.40
N HIS A 235 3.21 5.35 -6.59
CA HIS A 235 3.73 4.85 -7.85
C HIS A 235 3.16 3.46 -8.14
N ASP A 236 3.18 2.52 -7.18
CA ASP A 236 2.61 1.18 -7.37
C ASP A 236 1.10 1.21 -7.72
N MET A 237 0.32 2.12 -7.11
CA MET A 237 -1.10 2.30 -7.43
C MET A 237 -1.36 2.84 -8.84
N ALA A 238 -0.44 3.62 -9.40
CA ALA A 238 -0.60 4.16 -10.76
C ALA A 238 -0.46 3.08 -11.86
N PHE A 239 0.05 1.89 -11.52
CA PHE A 239 0.36 0.84 -12.49
C PHE A 239 -0.76 -0.19 -12.65
N ASN A 240 -1.68 -0.31 -11.68
CA ASN A 240 -2.79 -1.26 -11.74
C ASN A 240 -4.12 -0.53 -11.92
N ASP A 241 -5.02 -1.12 -12.71
CA ASP A 241 -6.38 -0.65 -12.86
C ASP A 241 -7.22 -1.01 -11.61
N GLN A 242 -7.95 -0.04 -11.06
CA GLN A 242 -8.65 -0.21 -9.78
C GLN A 242 -9.82 -1.19 -9.85
N LEU A 243 -10.49 -1.31 -11.01
CA LEU A 243 -11.66 -2.16 -11.18
C LEU A 243 -11.25 -3.61 -11.39
N THR A 244 -10.28 -3.84 -12.28
CA THR A 244 -9.91 -5.17 -12.77
C THR A 244 -8.69 -5.77 -12.06
N ASN A 245 -7.92 -4.94 -11.36
CA ASN A 245 -6.69 -5.30 -10.65
C ASN A 245 -5.61 -5.96 -11.54
N ILE A 246 -5.71 -5.78 -12.85
CA ILE A 246 -4.61 -6.05 -13.79
C ILE A 246 -3.84 -4.75 -14.07
N PRO A 247 -2.59 -4.83 -14.59
CA PRO A 247 -1.84 -3.63 -14.94
C PRO A 247 -2.61 -2.71 -15.91
N GLY A 248 -2.58 -1.40 -15.68
CA GLY A 248 -3.22 -0.41 -16.55
C GLY A 248 -2.32 0.08 -17.69
N ARG A 249 -2.81 1.09 -18.44
CA ARG A 249 -2.11 1.69 -19.58
C ARG A 249 -0.71 2.19 -19.27
N HIS A 250 -0.48 2.79 -18.11
CA HIS A 250 0.85 3.28 -17.74
C HIS A 250 1.86 2.13 -17.58
N ALA A 251 1.44 1.02 -16.98
CA ALA A 251 2.27 -0.17 -16.87
C ALA A 251 2.57 -0.79 -18.24
N LEU A 252 1.62 -0.75 -19.18
CA LEU A 252 1.84 -1.15 -20.56
C LEU A 252 2.95 -0.30 -21.21
N GLU A 253 2.85 1.02 -21.14
CA GLU A 253 3.84 1.94 -21.73
C GLU A 253 5.25 1.72 -21.17
N VAL A 254 5.38 1.44 -19.86
CA VAL A 254 6.66 1.10 -19.23
C VAL A 254 7.18 -0.25 -19.70
N ASP A 255 6.34 -1.28 -19.78
CA ASP A 255 6.75 -2.60 -20.27
C ASP A 255 7.15 -2.57 -21.75
N MET A 256 6.48 -1.74 -22.57
CA MET A 256 6.79 -1.53 -23.99
C MET A 256 8.21 -1.01 -24.20
N LYS A 257 8.68 -0.10 -23.34
CA LYS A 257 10.06 0.43 -23.38
C LYS A 257 11.13 -0.64 -23.13
N HIS A 258 10.77 -1.74 -22.47
CA HIS A 258 11.68 -2.83 -22.10
C HIS A 258 11.44 -4.12 -22.89
N LEU A 259 10.79 -4.03 -24.06
CA LEU A 259 10.63 -5.17 -24.93
C LEU A 259 11.94 -5.51 -25.65
N GLY A 260 12.24 -6.80 -25.75
CA GLY A 260 13.34 -7.29 -26.57
C GLY A 260 13.05 -7.14 -28.07
N ARG A 261 13.87 -7.77 -28.91
CA ARG A 261 13.69 -7.71 -30.38
C ARG A 261 12.53 -8.54 -30.92
N LYS A 262 12.04 -9.50 -30.13
CA LYS A 262 11.02 -10.46 -30.52
C LYS A 262 9.84 -10.35 -29.55
N TYR A 263 8.70 -9.90 -30.03
CA TYR A 263 7.47 -9.81 -29.24
C TYR A 263 6.24 -9.74 -30.15
N SER A 264 5.08 -10.09 -29.59
CA SER A 264 3.77 -9.89 -30.21
C SER A 264 2.86 -9.11 -29.28
N MET A 265 1.95 -8.33 -29.85
CA MET A 265 0.93 -7.58 -29.12
C MET A 265 -0.45 -7.89 -29.67
N ALA A 266 -1.41 -8.07 -28.77
CA ALA A 266 -2.82 -8.19 -29.11
C ALA A 266 -3.62 -7.04 -28.51
N MET A 267 -4.49 -6.42 -29.30
CA MET A 267 -5.54 -5.51 -28.82
C MET A 267 -6.84 -6.29 -28.71
N VAL A 268 -7.54 -6.14 -27.59
CA VAL A 268 -8.76 -6.89 -27.26
C VAL A 268 -9.84 -5.91 -26.88
N ASP A 269 -11.05 -6.13 -27.36
CA ASP A 269 -12.21 -5.30 -27.05
C ASP A 269 -13.46 -6.15 -26.83
N ILE A 270 -14.27 -5.75 -25.85
CA ILE A 270 -15.51 -6.44 -25.52
C ILE A 270 -16.60 -6.04 -26.51
N ASP A 271 -17.12 -7.03 -27.23
CA ASP A 271 -18.10 -6.79 -28.27
C ASP A 271 -19.40 -6.23 -27.68
N HIS A 272 -19.90 -5.15 -28.26
CA HIS A 272 -21.17 -4.52 -27.89
C HIS A 272 -21.27 -4.08 -26.42
N PHE A 273 -20.15 -3.77 -25.75
CA PHE A 273 -20.13 -3.41 -24.33
C PHE A 273 -21.04 -2.23 -23.98
N LYS A 274 -21.07 -1.17 -24.80
CA LYS A 274 -22.02 -0.07 -24.60
C LYS A 274 -23.48 -0.53 -24.57
N LYS A 275 -23.91 -1.36 -25.53
CA LYS A 275 -25.27 -1.91 -25.59
C LYS A 275 -25.56 -2.82 -24.40
N PHE A 276 -24.56 -3.57 -23.94
CA PHE A 276 -24.66 -4.37 -22.74
C PHE A 276 -24.91 -3.49 -21.49
N ASN A 277 -24.14 -2.43 -21.30
CA ASN A 277 -24.36 -1.46 -20.22
C ASN A 277 -25.72 -0.78 -20.30
N ASP A 278 -26.17 -0.42 -21.51
CA ASP A 278 -27.49 0.18 -21.72
C ASP A 278 -28.63 -0.79 -21.34
N THR A 279 -28.39 -2.11 -21.38
CA THR A 279 -29.38 -3.15 -21.09
C THR A 279 -29.36 -3.60 -19.62
N TYR A 280 -28.18 -3.81 -19.05
CA TYR A 280 -28.00 -4.40 -17.72
C TYR A 280 -27.45 -3.43 -16.67
N GLY A 281 -27.10 -2.20 -17.05
CA GLY A 281 -26.53 -1.20 -16.16
C GLY A 281 -25.03 -1.35 -15.93
N HIS A 282 -24.42 -0.27 -15.44
CA HIS A 282 -22.97 -0.16 -15.28
C HIS A 282 -22.38 -1.13 -14.25
N ASP A 283 -23.11 -1.45 -13.18
CA ASP A 283 -22.62 -2.38 -12.14
C ASP A 283 -22.39 -3.80 -12.72
N ILE A 284 -23.28 -4.26 -13.60
CA ILE A 284 -23.13 -5.55 -14.28
C ILE A 284 -22.03 -5.46 -15.35
N GLY A 285 -21.91 -4.32 -16.04
CA GLY A 285 -20.78 -4.05 -16.93
C GLY A 285 -19.42 -4.13 -16.24
N ASP A 286 -19.32 -3.62 -15.03
CA ASP A 286 -18.12 -3.70 -14.20
C ASP A 286 -17.76 -5.14 -13.86
N ASP A 287 -18.75 -6.00 -13.63
CA ASP A 287 -18.53 -7.43 -13.40
C ASP A 287 -18.08 -8.17 -14.67
N VAL A 288 -18.56 -7.76 -15.85
CA VAL A 288 -18.03 -8.23 -17.15
C VAL A 288 -16.56 -7.84 -17.31
N LEU A 289 -16.19 -6.60 -17.00
CA LEU A 289 -14.79 -6.15 -17.08
C LEU A 289 -13.88 -6.96 -16.15
N LYS A 290 -14.31 -7.20 -14.90
CA LYS A 290 -13.57 -8.05 -13.94
C LYS A 290 -13.42 -9.48 -14.44
N LEU A 291 -14.49 -10.05 -15.01
CA LEU A 291 -14.46 -11.41 -15.58
C LEU A 291 -13.45 -11.50 -16.71
N VAL A 292 -13.56 -10.61 -17.71
CA VAL A 292 -12.68 -10.61 -18.88
C VAL A 292 -11.23 -10.42 -18.46
N ALA A 293 -10.95 -9.48 -17.54
CA ALA A 293 -9.61 -9.28 -17.00
C ALA A 293 -9.04 -10.51 -16.27
N ARG A 294 -9.88 -11.25 -15.53
CA ARG A 294 -9.47 -12.50 -14.87
C ARG A 294 -9.04 -13.55 -15.89
N ILE A 295 -9.85 -13.78 -16.92
CA ILE A 295 -9.54 -14.77 -17.97
C ILE A 295 -8.29 -14.34 -18.75
N LEU A 296 -8.19 -13.06 -19.12
CA LEU A 296 -7.01 -12.50 -19.78
C LEU A 296 -5.71 -12.73 -18.99
N ARG A 297 -5.77 -12.63 -17.66
CA ARG A 297 -4.62 -12.88 -16.77
C ARG A 297 -4.19 -14.34 -16.76
N GLU A 298 -5.10 -15.26 -17.01
CA GLU A 298 -4.86 -16.72 -17.03
C GLU A 298 -4.41 -17.22 -18.41
N THR A 299 -4.38 -16.34 -19.42
CA THR A 299 -3.89 -16.66 -20.76
C THR A 299 -2.49 -17.29 -20.72
N THR A 300 -2.37 -18.46 -21.34
CA THR A 300 -1.13 -19.25 -21.35
C THR A 300 -0.07 -18.65 -22.29
N GLY A 301 1.14 -19.20 -22.24
CA GLY A 301 2.20 -18.84 -23.18
C GLY A 301 3.00 -17.59 -22.83
N GLY A 302 3.04 -17.21 -21.54
CA GLY A 302 3.81 -16.05 -21.06
C GLY A 302 3.15 -14.71 -21.40
N ALA A 303 1.82 -14.73 -21.60
CA ALA A 303 1.01 -13.55 -21.80
C ALA A 303 1.08 -12.62 -20.58
N LYS A 304 1.11 -11.31 -20.83
CA LYS A 304 0.85 -10.29 -19.81
C LYS A 304 -0.25 -9.37 -20.32
N ALA A 305 -1.38 -9.40 -19.63
CA ALA A 305 -2.56 -8.60 -19.96
C ALA A 305 -2.52 -7.24 -19.25
N TYR A 306 -3.10 -6.24 -19.90
CA TYR A 306 -3.22 -4.86 -19.45
C TYR A 306 -4.60 -4.33 -19.78
N ARG A 307 -5.14 -3.43 -18.95
CA ARG A 307 -6.31 -2.62 -19.30
C ARG A 307 -5.83 -1.35 -20.02
N TYR A 308 -6.23 -1.20 -21.28
CA TYR A 308 -5.82 -0.08 -22.13
C TYR A 308 -6.77 1.10 -22.05
N GLY A 309 -8.08 0.81 -22.03
CA GLY A 309 -9.17 1.80 -22.05
C GLY A 309 -10.37 1.36 -21.22
N GLY A 310 -11.54 1.93 -21.53
CA GLY A 310 -12.79 1.62 -20.82
C GLY A 310 -13.18 0.16 -20.94
N GLU A 311 -13.26 -0.35 -22.16
CA GLU A 311 -13.61 -1.74 -22.53
C GLU A 311 -12.49 -2.47 -23.31
N GLU A 312 -11.34 -1.81 -23.43
CA GLU A 312 -10.20 -2.24 -24.24
C GLU A 312 -9.07 -2.79 -23.36
N PHE A 313 -8.48 -3.88 -23.81
CA PHE A 313 -7.36 -4.56 -23.17
C PHE A 313 -6.23 -4.79 -24.16
N THR A 314 -5.02 -4.94 -23.64
CA THR A 314 -3.83 -5.29 -24.44
C THR A 314 -3.14 -6.50 -23.85
N ILE A 315 -2.62 -7.40 -24.67
CA ILE A 315 -1.80 -8.53 -24.23
C ILE A 315 -0.43 -8.45 -24.90
N ILE A 316 0.64 -8.60 -24.12
CA ILE A 316 2.01 -8.71 -24.63
C ILE A 316 2.53 -10.13 -24.47
N PHE A 317 3.13 -10.66 -25.53
CA PHE A 317 3.88 -11.92 -25.52
C PHE A 317 5.35 -11.63 -25.81
N LYS A 318 6.22 -11.77 -24.80
CA LYS A 318 7.67 -11.55 -24.95
C LYS A 318 8.32 -12.79 -25.56
N GLY A 319 9.20 -12.59 -26.54
CA GLY A 319 9.96 -13.68 -27.18
C GLY A 319 9.18 -14.52 -28.20
N LYS A 320 7.98 -14.09 -28.61
CA LYS A 320 7.09 -14.82 -29.53
C LYS A 320 6.64 -13.95 -30.70
N TYR A 321 6.44 -14.58 -31.86
CA TYR A 321 5.79 -14.01 -33.05
C TYR A 321 4.33 -14.47 -33.16
N THR A 322 3.56 -13.88 -34.07
CA THR A 322 2.11 -14.09 -34.20
C THR A 322 1.72 -15.58 -34.28
N GLU A 323 2.42 -16.37 -35.09
CA GLU A 323 2.17 -17.82 -35.26
C GLU A 323 2.26 -18.62 -33.94
N GLN A 324 3.13 -18.22 -33.02
CA GLN A 324 3.31 -18.90 -31.73
C GLN A 324 2.28 -18.50 -30.67
N VAL A 325 1.47 -17.48 -30.97
CA VAL A 325 0.55 -16.84 -30.02
C VAL A 325 -0.91 -17.07 -30.42
N LYS A 326 -1.17 -17.24 -31.72
CA LYS A 326 -2.50 -17.38 -32.30
C LYS A 326 -3.39 -18.40 -31.58
N GLU A 327 -2.86 -19.59 -31.30
CA GLU A 327 -3.60 -20.66 -30.62
C GLU A 327 -4.02 -20.25 -29.20
N HIS A 328 -3.13 -19.61 -28.44
CA HIS A 328 -3.45 -19.12 -27.09
C HIS A 328 -4.58 -18.09 -27.10
N LEU A 329 -4.63 -17.21 -28.11
CA LEU A 329 -5.68 -16.21 -28.25
C LEU A 329 -7.01 -16.81 -28.74
N GLN A 330 -6.98 -17.87 -29.53
CA GLN A 330 -8.19 -18.59 -29.95
C GLN A 330 -8.83 -19.34 -28.78
N VAL A 331 -8.02 -19.95 -27.91
CA VAL A 331 -8.49 -20.55 -26.66
C VAL A 331 -9.12 -19.47 -25.78
N LEU A 332 -8.47 -18.32 -25.61
CA LEU A 332 -9.00 -17.19 -24.85
C LEU A 332 -10.37 -16.72 -25.34
N ILE A 333 -10.56 -16.56 -26.66
CA ILE A 333 -11.88 -16.19 -27.24
C ILE A 333 -12.93 -17.24 -26.87
N SER A 334 -12.58 -18.52 -27.00
CA SER A 334 -13.49 -19.63 -26.69
C SER A 334 -13.85 -19.68 -25.20
N GLU A 335 -12.89 -19.42 -24.31
CA GLU A 335 -13.11 -19.37 -22.86
C GLU A 335 -14.05 -18.23 -22.46
N ILE A 336 -13.88 -17.04 -23.05
CA ILE A 336 -14.76 -15.90 -22.77
C ILE A 336 -16.17 -16.15 -23.31
N GLN A 337 -16.29 -16.65 -24.54
CA GLN A 337 -17.59 -16.92 -25.18
C GLN A 337 -18.40 -17.98 -24.40
N ASN A 338 -17.74 -19.04 -23.95
CA ASN A 338 -18.40 -20.15 -23.26
C ASN A 338 -18.59 -19.90 -21.76
N TYR A 339 -18.22 -18.72 -21.26
CA TYR A 339 -18.44 -18.38 -19.86
C TYR A 339 -19.87 -17.91 -19.63
N ASP A 340 -20.65 -18.74 -18.94
CA ASP A 340 -22.01 -18.42 -18.53
C ASP A 340 -22.00 -17.47 -17.33
N MET A 341 -22.21 -16.17 -17.58
CA MET A 341 -22.34 -15.18 -16.52
C MET A 341 -23.76 -15.20 -15.97
N THR A 342 -23.91 -15.58 -14.70
CA THR A 342 -25.19 -15.49 -13.99
C THR A 342 -25.39 -14.08 -13.46
N ILE A 343 -26.36 -13.35 -14.03
CA ILE A 343 -26.77 -12.05 -13.51
C ILE A 343 -27.63 -12.29 -12.28
N ARG A 344 -27.08 -11.95 -11.11
CA ARG A 344 -27.85 -11.94 -9.87
C ARG A 344 -28.55 -10.60 -9.75
N ASN A 345 -29.87 -10.60 -9.82
CA ASN A 345 -30.69 -9.41 -9.61
C ASN A 345 -30.54 -8.91 -8.16
N SER A 346 -29.54 -8.06 -7.94
CA SER A 346 -29.30 -7.43 -6.64
C SER A 346 -30.38 -6.41 -6.25
N HIS A 347 -31.16 -5.92 -7.23
CA HIS A 347 -32.21 -4.91 -7.06
C HIS A 347 -33.50 -5.43 -6.40
N GLU A 348 -33.69 -6.75 -6.22
CA GLU A 348 -34.88 -7.30 -5.57
C GLU A 348 -34.68 -7.57 -4.06
N ARG A 349 -33.55 -7.15 -3.46
CA ARG A 349 -33.33 -7.27 -2.02
C ARG A 349 -33.97 -6.08 -1.29
N PRO A 350 -34.98 -6.29 -0.44
CA PRO A 350 -35.45 -5.24 0.46
C PRO A 350 -34.31 -4.87 1.40
N ASP A 351 -34.05 -3.58 1.59
CA ASP A 351 -33.09 -3.08 2.62
C ASP A 351 -33.50 -3.52 4.03
N ASP A 352 -34.75 -3.93 4.20
CA ASP A 352 -35.34 -4.31 5.47
C ASP A 352 -35.00 -5.76 5.85
N HIS A 353 -34.24 -5.90 6.94
CA HIS A 353 -33.60 -7.14 7.37
C HIS A 353 -34.63 -8.26 7.69
N GLU A 354 -35.82 -7.92 8.17
CA GLU A 354 -36.90 -8.89 8.45
C GLU A 354 -37.56 -9.44 7.19
N VAL A 355 -37.69 -8.62 6.13
CA VAL A 355 -38.28 -9.05 4.85
C VAL A 355 -37.28 -9.93 4.08
N GLY A 356 -35.98 -9.62 4.19
CA GLY A 356 -34.89 -10.44 3.63
C GLY A 356 -34.80 -11.84 4.25
N ILE A 357 -35.18 -12.02 5.51
CA ILE A 357 -35.24 -13.34 6.17
C ILE A 357 -36.49 -14.13 5.70
N LYS A 358 -37.64 -13.47 5.52
CA LYS A 358 -38.87 -14.12 5.05
C LYS A 358 -38.81 -14.59 3.60
N ASN A 359 -38.07 -13.89 2.74
CA ASN A 359 -37.88 -14.27 1.33
C ASN A 359 -36.76 -15.30 1.13
N ARG A 360 -36.11 -15.76 2.20
CA ARG A 360 -35.01 -16.74 2.14
C ARG A 360 -35.58 -18.14 1.89
N GLY A 361 -35.61 -18.56 0.63
CA GLY A 361 -36.05 -19.90 0.21
C GLY A 361 -37.33 -19.95 -0.63
N GLN A 362 -37.97 -18.81 -0.91
CA GLN A 362 -38.98 -18.74 -1.96
C GLN A 362 -38.30 -18.60 -3.32
N ASN A 363 -38.70 -19.41 -4.30
CA ASN A 363 -38.16 -19.51 -5.65
C ASN A 363 -37.84 -18.14 -6.26
N GLY A 364 -36.59 -17.70 -6.13
CA GLY A 364 -36.07 -16.54 -6.84
C GLY A 364 -36.19 -16.81 -8.34
N LYS A 365 -36.57 -15.79 -9.11
CA LYS A 365 -36.58 -15.87 -10.57
C LYS A 365 -35.24 -16.47 -11.06
N PRO A 366 -35.27 -17.31 -12.10
CA PRO A 366 -34.05 -17.89 -12.65
C PRO A 366 -33.07 -16.76 -12.97
N SER A 367 -31.84 -16.86 -12.45
CA SER A 367 -30.75 -15.96 -12.78
C SER A 367 -30.58 -15.96 -14.30
N GLU A 368 -30.69 -14.80 -14.93
CA GLU A 368 -30.47 -14.68 -16.37
C GLU A 368 -29.00 -15.00 -16.66
N VAL A 369 -28.77 -15.92 -17.59
CA VAL A 369 -27.42 -16.28 -18.03
C VAL A 369 -27.14 -15.47 -19.29
N VAL A 370 -26.06 -14.70 -19.27
CA VAL A 370 -25.63 -13.91 -20.42
C VAL A 370 -24.20 -14.27 -20.78
N ASN A 371 -23.94 -14.36 -22.08
CA ASN A 371 -22.61 -14.62 -22.62
C ASN A 371 -22.07 -13.32 -23.24
N VAL A 372 -20.76 -13.13 -23.14
CA VAL A 372 -20.05 -11.99 -23.72
C VAL A 372 -18.99 -12.50 -24.68
N THR A 373 -18.73 -11.75 -25.75
CA THR A 373 -17.70 -12.08 -26.74
C THR A 373 -16.65 -10.98 -26.81
N VAL A 374 -15.47 -11.34 -27.30
CA VAL A 374 -14.39 -10.38 -27.53
C VAL A 374 -13.87 -10.50 -28.95
N SER A 375 -13.48 -9.35 -29.51
CA SER A 375 -12.71 -9.29 -30.75
C SER A 375 -11.25 -9.02 -30.44
N ILE A 376 -10.34 -9.67 -31.18
CA ILE A 376 -8.90 -9.56 -30.96
C ILE A 376 -8.17 -9.21 -32.27
N GLY A 377 -7.31 -8.20 -32.22
CA GLY A 377 -6.34 -7.89 -33.26
C GLY A 377 -4.92 -8.21 -32.81
N LEU A 378 -4.13 -8.90 -33.63
CA LEU A 378 -2.78 -9.35 -33.31
C LEU A 378 -1.77 -8.81 -34.33
N SER A 379 -0.62 -8.34 -33.86
CA SER A 379 0.55 -7.97 -34.66
C SER A 379 1.82 -8.34 -33.92
N ASP A 380 2.96 -8.43 -34.62
CA ASP A 380 4.25 -8.66 -33.99
C ASP A 380 5.35 -7.69 -34.46
N SER A 381 6.54 -7.89 -33.91
CA SER A 381 7.70 -7.04 -34.15
C SER A 381 8.50 -7.39 -35.42
N THR A 382 7.94 -8.16 -36.36
CA THR A 382 8.63 -8.52 -37.61
C THR A 382 8.72 -7.32 -38.57
N THR A 383 7.62 -6.60 -38.74
CA THR A 383 7.50 -5.48 -39.69
C THR A 383 8.05 -4.16 -39.12
N THR A 384 7.94 -3.95 -37.81
CA THR A 384 8.49 -2.77 -37.12
C THR A 384 9.04 -3.12 -35.75
N LYS A 385 10.12 -2.43 -35.36
CA LYS A 385 10.74 -2.58 -34.04
C LYS A 385 10.16 -1.63 -33.00
N HIS A 386 9.40 -0.61 -33.42
CA HIS A 386 8.80 0.36 -32.52
C HIS A 386 7.52 -0.21 -31.90
N PRO A 387 7.49 -0.44 -30.57
CA PRO A 387 6.33 -1.04 -29.91
C PRO A 387 5.01 -0.30 -30.15
N GLU A 388 5.06 1.03 -30.25
CA GLU A 388 3.89 1.86 -30.53
C GLU A 388 3.29 1.60 -31.91
N GLU A 389 4.13 1.30 -32.90
CA GLU A 389 3.67 0.97 -34.25
C GLU A 389 3.07 -0.45 -34.29
N VAL A 390 3.69 -1.42 -33.61
CA VAL A 390 3.12 -2.77 -33.47
C VAL A 390 1.75 -2.72 -32.80
N LEU A 391 1.58 -1.89 -31.78
CA LEU A 391 0.30 -1.71 -31.11
C LEU A 391 -0.75 -1.08 -32.05
N LYS A 392 -0.36 -0.11 -32.88
CA LYS A 392 -1.25 0.47 -33.92
C LYS A 392 -1.66 -0.55 -34.98
N LEU A 393 -0.77 -1.46 -35.38
CA LEU A 393 -1.08 -2.55 -36.31
C LEU A 393 -2.06 -3.56 -35.67
N ALA A 394 -1.85 -3.90 -34.40
CA ALA A 394 -2.77 -4.74 -33.64
C ALA A 394 -4.16 -4.08 -33.50
N ASP A 395 -4.23 -2.77 -33.26
CA ASP A 395 -5.48 -2.02 -33.22
C ASP A 395 -6.19 -2.00 -34.59
N LYS A 396 -5.45 -1.82 -35.68
CA LYS A 396 -5.98 -1.95 -37.04
C LYS A 396 -6.53 -3.35 -37.32
N ALA A 397 -5.86 -4.40 -36.84
CA ALA A 397 -6.37 -5.77 -36.94
C ALA A 397 -7.66 -5.97 -36.13
N LEU A 398 -7.76 -5.35 -34.96
CA LEU A 398 -8.95 -5.40 -34.11
C LEU A 398 -10.14 -4.73 -34.82
N TYR A 399 -9.89 -3.59 -35.47
CA TYR A 399 -10.91 -2.91 -36.26
C TYR A 399 -11.45 -3.82 -37.39
N LYS A 400 -10.58 -4.55 -38.10
CA LYS A 400 -10.99 -5.57 -39.10
C LYS A 400 -11.83 -6.70 -38.46
N ALA A 401 -11.48 -7.14 -37.25
CA ALA A 401 -12.27 -8.15 -36.54
C ALA A 401 -13.69 -7.66 -36.25
N LYS A 402 -13.83 -6.40 -35.82
CA LYS A 402 -15.13 -5.75 -35.55
C LYS A 402 -15.98 -5.61 -36.80
N GLU A 403 -15.40 -5.21 -37.93
CA GLU A 403 -16.14 -5.03 -39.20
C GLU A 403 -16.56 -6.35 -39.84
N THR A 404 -15.73 -7.40 -39.72
CA THR A 404 -16.02 -8.69 -40.37
C THR A 404 -16.97 -9.60 -39.58
N GLY A 405 -17.54 -9.13 -38.46
CA GLY A 405 -18.55 -9.86 -37.71
C GLY A 405 -18.21 -10.20 -36.26
N ARG A 406 -17.17 -9.58 -35.67
CA ARG A 406 -16.78 -9.71 -34.25
C ARG A 406 -16.46 -11.15 -33.80
N ASN A 407 -16.26 -11.35 -32.49
CA ASN A 407 -15.98 -12.65 -31.86
C ASN A 407 -14.90 -13.48 -32.59
N LYS A 408 -13.77 -12.84 -32.92
CA LYS A 408 -12.72 -13.48 -33.71
C LYS A 408 -11.36 -12.83 -33.51
N LEU A 409 -10.34 -13.57 -33.95
CA LEU A 409 -8.97 -13.11 -34.05
C LEU A 409 -8.65 -12.68 -35.49
N CYS A 410 -8.16 -11.46 -35.67
CA CYS A 410 -7.55 -10.99 -36.91
C CYS A 410 -6.07 -10.70 -36.68
N VAL A 411 -5.24 -10.98 -37.69
CA VAL A 411 -3.79 -10.77 -37.63
C VAL A 411 -3.38 -9.77 -38.72
N ASP A 412 -2.58 -8.77 -38.36
CA ASP A 412 -1.83 -7.95 -39.31
C ASP A 412 -0.37 -8.44 -39.26
N ASN A 413 0.11 -8.94 -40.39
CA ASN A 413 1.50 -9.38 -40.57
C ASN A 413 2.32 -8.25 -41.22
#